data_AF-A0A7S1WHH9-F1
#
_entry.id   AF-A0A7S1WHH9-F1
#
_cell.length_a   1.000
_cell.length_b   1.000
_cell.length_c   1.000
_cell.angle_alpha   90.00
_cell.angle_beta   90.00
_cell.angle_gamma   90.00
#
_symmetry.space_group_name_H-M   'P 1'
#
loop_
_entity.id
_entity.type
_entity.pdbx_description
1 polymer ?
#
loop_
_entity_poly.entity_id
_entity_poly.type
_entity_poly.pdbx_seq_one_letter_code
_entity_poly.pdbx_strand_id
1 'polypeptide(L)'
;KAMKAMKARKSIVAKGKLSKSQVYKGRKVKTVGGLKASDITKNKYGKFVSKKASARGKTNVWAKAIAAARKALGLKGFVPINKGPEGKALYAKAKTILES
;
A
#
# COMPACT_ATOMS: atom_id res chain seq x y z
N LYS A 1 22.33 -17.22 -49.08
CA LYS A 1 21.35 -17.71 -48.05
C LYS A 1 21.06 -16.57 -47.08
N ALA A 2 19.84 -16.01 -47.09
CA ALA A 2 19.47 -14.94 -46.18
C ALA A 2 19.34 -15.47 -44.74
N MET A 3 20.07 -14.88 -43.78
CA MET A 3 19.88 -15.21 -42.36
C MET A 3 18.46 -14.84 -41.94
N LYS A 4 17.70 -15.80 -41.42
CA LYS A 4 16.45 -15.51 -40.70
C LYS A 4 16.78 -14.67 -39.47
N ALA A 5 16.18 -13.48 -39.37
CA ALA A 5 16.28 -12.63 -38.19
C ALA A 5 15.78 -13.41 -36.94
N MET A 6 16.67 -13.60 -35.97
CA MET A 6 16.32 -14.24 -34.70
C MET A 6 15.40 -13.31 -33.89
N LYS A 7 14.26 -13.82 -33.40
CA LYS A 7 13.40 -13.04 -32.50
C LYS A 7 14.18 -12.68 -31.24
N ALA A 8 14.22 -11.38 -30.91
CA ALA A 8 14.88 -10.89 -29.70
C ALA A 8 14.31 -11.59 -28.45
N ARG A 9 15.20 -12.11 -27.61
CA ARG A 9 14.82 -12.80 -26.37
C ARG A 9 14.11 -11.81 -25.44
N LYS A 10 12.87 -12.12 -25.05
CA LYS A 10 12.10 -11.26 -24.14
C LYS A 10 12.83 -11.19 -22.80
N SER A 11 13.20 -9.97 -22.39
CA SER A 11 13.94 -9.79 -21.13
C SER A 11 13.17 -10.38 -19.94
N ILE A 12 13.89 -11.05 -19.04
CA ILE A 12 13.32 -11.69 -17.83
C ILE A 12 13.01 -10.63 -16.78
N VAL A 13 13.84 -9.59 -16.71
CA VAL A 13 13.77 -8.50 -15.73
C VAL A 13 12.94 -7.33 -16.26
N ALA A 14 11.96 -6.88 -15.47
CA ALA A 14 11.16 -5.71 -15.74
C ALA A 14 11.88 -4.43 -15.27
N LYS A 15 12.11 -3.50 -16.19
CA LYS A 15 12.71 -2.18 -15.95
C LYS A 15 11.67 -1.06 -16.11
N GLY A 16 11.97 0.12 -15.59
CA GLY A 16 11.14 1.33 -15.75
C GLY A 16 9.93 1.44 -14.80
N LYS A 17 9.13 2.49 -15.01
CA LYS A 17 8.00 2.91 -14.14
C LYS A 17 6.92 1.83 -13.98
N LEU A 18 6.70 1.03 -15.03
CA LEU A 18 5.67 -0.02 -15.06
C LEU A 18 6.18 -1.40 -14.61
N SER A 19 7.42 -1.50 -14.14
CA SER A 19 8.07 -2.78 -13.80
C SER A 19 7.20 -3.69 -12.91
N LYS A 20 6.66 -3.15 -11.81
CA LYS A 20 5.78 -3.90 -10.89
C LYS A 20 4.48 -4.37 -11.55
N SER A 21 3.90 -3.56 -12.43
CA SER A 21 2.69 -3.92 -13.19
C SER A 21 2.98 -5.02 -14.22
N GLN A 22 4.11 -4.93 -14.92
CA GLN A 22 4.52 -5.95 -15.90
C GLN A 22 4.78 -7.30 -15.23
N VAL A 23 5.41 -7.30 -14.05
CA VAL A 23 5.66 -8.52 -13.26
C VAL A 23 4.37 -9.08 -12.70
N TYR A 24 3.51 -8.24 -12.11
CA TYR A 24 2.21 -8.68 -11.59
C TYR A 24 1.32 -9.32 -12.68
N LYS A 25 1.35 -8.78 -13.90
CA LYS A 25 0.63 -9.32 -15.07
C LYS A 25 1.33 -10.52 -15.75
N GLY A 26 2.44 -11.03 -15.18
CA GLY A 26 3.17 -12.18 -15.74
C GLY A 26 3.94 -11.90 -17.04
N ARG A 27 4.05 -10.65 -17.48
CA ARG A 27 4.79 -10.29 -18.72
C ARG A 27 6.30 -10.43 -18.57
N LYS A 28 6.78 -10.43 -17.31
CA LYS A 28 8.18 -10.49 -16.86
C LYS A 28 8.24 -11.27 -15.56
N VAL A 29 9.39 -11.87 -15.24
CA VAL A 29 9.53 -12.76 -14.07
C VAL A 29 9.80 -11.98 -12.78
N LYS A 30 10.69 -10.99 -12.84
CA LYS A 30 11.11 -10.20 -11.67
C LYS A 30 11.37 -8.74 -12.02
N THR A 31 11.25 -7.84 -11.03
CA THR A 31 11.72 -6.45 -11.17
C THR A 31 13.24 -6.34 -11.02
N VAL A 32 13.82 -5.18 -11.33
CA VAL A 32 15.25 -4.90 -11.07
C VAL A 32 15.62 -5.17 -9.60
N GLY A 33 14.75 -4.79 -8.66
CA GLY A 33 14.92 -5.06 -7.23
C GLY A 33 14.49 -6.45 -6.78
N GLY A 34 14.35 -7.42 -7.68
CA GLY A 34 14.10 -8.83 -7.35
C GLY A 34 12.65 -9.21 -7.03
N LEU A 35 11.71 -8.26 -6.89
CA LEU A 35 10.30 -8.58 -6.60
C LEU A 35 9.66 -9.44 -7.69
N LYS A 36 8.98 -10.52 -7.28
CA LYS A 36 8.17 -11.40 -8.11
C LYS A 36 6.69 -11.02 -8.03
N ALA A 37 5.83 -11.65 -8.85
CA ALA A 37 4.39 -11.41 -8.83
C ALA A 37 3.77 -11.72 -7.45
N SER A 38 4.27 -12.76 -6.77
CA SER A 38 3.89 -13.14 -5.40
C SER A 38 4.07 -12.02 -4.38
N ASP A 39 5.01 -11.11 -4.61
CA ASP A 39 5.41 -10.08 -3.65
C ASP A 39 4.71 -8.75 -3.92
N ILE A 40 3.91 -8.67 -4.98
CA ILE A 40 3.27 -7.44 -5.45
C ILE A 40 1.76 -7.52 -5.22
N THR A 41 1.17 -6.40 -4.83
CA THR A 41 -0.28 -6.26 -4.67
C THR A 41 -0.75 -4.91 -5.22
N LYS A 42 -2.02 -4.85 -5.64
CA LYS A 42 -2.68 -3.62 -6.12
C LYS A 42 -3.36 -2.94 -4.94
N ASN A 43 -3.08 -1.66 -4.72
CA ASN A 43 -3.76 -0.87 -3.69
C ASN A 43 -5.12 -0.35 -4.20
N LYS A 44 -5.92 0.24 -3.30
CA LYS A 44 -7.24 0.84 -3.64
C LYS A 44 -7.17 1.94 -4.70
N TYR A 45 -6.02 2.60 -4.84
CA TYR A 45 -5.77 3.64 -5.84
C TYR A 45 -5.23 3.10 -7.17
N GLY A 46 -5.21 1.77 -7.35
CA GLY A 46 -4.74 1.13 -8.58
C GLY A 46 -3.22 1.03 -8.75
N LYS A 47 -2.43 1.48 -7.77
CA LYS A 47 -0.96 1.40 -7.78
C LYS A 47 -0.48 0.02 -7.33
N PHE A 48 0.47 -0.54 -8.08
CA PHE A 48 1.16 -1.78 -7.71
C PHE A 48 2.30 -1.49 -6.72
N VAL A 49 2.18 -2.02 -5.51
CA VAL A 49 3.13 -1.89 -4.40
C VAL A 49 3.59 -3.27 -3.94
N SER A 50 4.68 -3.36 -3.19
CA SER A 50 5.06 -4.64 -2.58
C SER A 50 4.13 -4.96 -1.40
N LYS A 51 3.84 -6.24 -1.18
CA LYS A 51 3.09 -6.74 -0.02
C LYS A 51 3.72 -6.27 1.28
N LYS A 52 5.06 -6.30 1.37
CA LYS A 52 5.82 -5.76 2.52
C LYS A 52 5.52 -4.28 2.77
N ALA A 53 5.53 -3.44 1.72
CA ALA A 53 5.20 -2.03 1.87
C ALA A 53 3.73 -1.83 2.27
N SER A 54 2.81 -2.63 1.72
CA SER A 54 1.41 -2.59 2.13
C SER A 54 1.21 -3.02 3.58
N ALA A 55 1.93 -4.02 4.06
CA ALA A 55 1.86 -4.48 5.44
C ALA A 55 2.33 -3.40 6.41
N ARG A 56 3.50 -2.78 6.13
CA ARG A 56 4.03 -1.67 6.93
C ARG A 56 3.09 -0.47 6.99
N GLY A 57 2.35 -0.18 5.92
CA GLY A 57 1.32 0.88 5.97
C GLY A 57 0.14 0.54 6.89
N LYS A 58 -0.15 -0.75 7.09
CA LYS A 58 -1.27 -1.24 7.93
C LYS A 58 -0.89 -1.44 9.40
N THR A 59 0.37 -1.29 9.79
CA THR A 59 0.83 -1.43 11.17
C THR A 59 0.76 -0.14 11.97
N ASN A 60 0.24 0.96 11.42
CA ASN A 60 0.06 2.20 12.17
C ASN A 60 -1.05 2.03 13.22
N VAL A 61 -0.63 1.71 14.45
CA VAL A 61 -1.52 1.42 15.59
C VAL A 61 -2.33 2.66 15.96
N TRP A 62 -1.69 3.84 15.98
CA TRP A 62 -2.36 5.10 16.31
C TRP A 62 -3.50 5.43 15.34
N ALA A 63 -3.28 5.26 14.03
CA ALA A 63 -4.32 5.48 13.04
C ALA A 63 -5.52 4.53 13.22
N LYS A 64 -5.28 3.28 13.65
CA LYS A 64 -6.35 2.34 13.99
C LYS A 64 -7.11 2.75 15.24
N ALA A 65 -6.41 3.17 16.28
CA ALA A 65 -7.01 3.65 17.53
C ALA A 65 -7.90 4.87 17.27
N ILE A 66 -7.44 5.85 16.48
CA ILE A 66 -8.27 6.99 16.06
C ILE A 66 -9.49 6.52 15.25
N ALA A 67 -9.32 5.59 14.31
CA ALA A 67 -10.45 5.08 13.52
C ALA A 67 -11.50 4.38 14.40
N ALA A 68 -11.07 3.62 15.41
CA ALA A 68 -11.96 3.00 16.39
C ALA A 68 -12.64 4.04 17.30
N ALA A 69 -11.90 5.02 17.82
CA ALA A 69 -12.43 6.11 18.63
C ALA A 69 -13.45 6.96 17.86
N ARG A 70 -13.20 7.26 16.59
CA ARG A 70 -14.15 7.99 15.72
C ARG A 70 -15.46 7.22 15.53
N LYS A 71 -15.37 5.89 15.36
CA LYS A 71 -16.57 5.03 15.25
C LYS A 71 -17.35 5.00 16.57
N ALA A 72 -16.66 4.89 17.70
CA ALA A 72 -17.29 4.88 19.02
C ALA A 72 -17.99 6.20 19.36
N LEU A 73 -17.43 7.34 18.91
CA LEU A 73 -18.00 8.67 19.14
C LEU A 73 -18.96 9.14 18.04
N GLY A 74 -19.17 8.35 16.98
CA GLY A 74 -20.09 8.70 15.88
C GLY A 74 -19.70 9.93 15.07
N LEU A 75 -18.43 10.36 15.12
CA LEU A 75 -17.98 11.61 14.50
C LEU A 75 -17.99 11.54 12.96
N LYS A 76 -18.83 12.37 12.34
CA LYS A 76 -18.95 12.53 10.88
C LYS A 76 -18.20 13.79 10.43
N GLY A 77 -17.69 13.78 9.19
CA GLY A 77 -16.91 14.90 8.66
C GLY A 77 -15.51 15.02 9.23
N PHE A 78 -14.85 16.14 8.96
CA PHE A 78 -13.51 16.44 9.45
C PHE A 78 -13.58 16.94 10.90
N VAL A 79 -12.82 16.30 11.80
CA VAL A 79 -12.67 16.74 13.20
C VAL A 79 -11.18 16.85 13.49
N PRO A 80 -10.67 18.05 13.85
CA PRO A 80 -9.26 18.23 14.17
C PRO A 80 -8.93 17.52 15.50
N ILE A 81 -7.82 16.79 15.54
CA ILE A 81 -7.39 16.06 16.74
C ILE A 81 -6.97 17.07 17.81
N ASN A 82 -7.41 16.85 19.06
CA ASN A 82 -7.07 17.68 20.22
C ASN A 82 -7.46 19.18 20.11
N LYS A 83 -8.37 19.53 19.20
CA LYS A 83 -8.92 20.88 19.06
C LYS A 83 -10.45 20.86 19.14
N GLY A 84 -11.00 21.84 19.85
CA GLY A 84 -12.43 21.87 20.17
C GLY A 84 -12.87 20.75 21.14
N PRO A 85 -14.15 20.73 21.54
CA PRO A 85 -14.68 19.72 22.45
C PRO A 85 -14.58 18.30 21.88
N GLU A 86 -15.01 18.12 20.63
CA GLU A 86 -15.03 16.81 19.95
C GLU A 86 -13.62 16.25 19.70
N GLY A 87 -12.67 17.12 19.31
CA GLY A 87 -11.30 16.72 19.03
C GLY A 87 -10.52 16.30 20.29
N LYS A 88 -10.78 16.96 21.42
CA LYS A 88 -10.24 16.57 22.73
C LYS A 88 -10.81 15.21 23.17
N ALA A 89 -12.12 15.00 23.03
CA ALA A 89 -12.76 13.72 23.33
C ALA A 89 -12.23 12.58 22.45
N LEU A 90 -12.04 12.84 21.15
CA LEU A 90 -11.45 11.88 20.22
C LEU A 90 -10.02 11.50 20.61
N TYR A 91 -9.19 12.47 20.99
CA TYR A 91 -7.81 12.22 21.39
C TYR A 91 -7.73 11.37 22.66
N ALA A 92 -8.53 11.73 23.69
CA ALA A 92 -8.58 10.98 24.93
C ALA A 92 -9.01 9.52 24.70
N LYS A 93 -10.09 9.29 23.93
CA LYS A 93 -10.57 7.94 23.61
C LYS A 93 -9.60 7.15 22.73
N ALA A 94 -8.91 7.81 21.79
CA ALA A 94 -7.89 7.14 20.99
C ALA A 94 -6.68 6.73 21.83
N LYS A 95 -6.27 7.55 22.80
CA LYS A 95 -5.18 7.24 23.73
C LYS A 95 -5.53 6.05 24.62
N THR A 96 -6.75 6.00 25.15
CA THR A 96 -7.18 4.83 25.95
C THR A 96 -7.20 3.54 25.12
N ILE A 97 -7.69 3.58 23.87
CA ILE A 97 -7.68 2.42 22.96
C ILE A 97 -6.26 2.01 22.55
N LEU A 98 -5.28 2.93 22.59
CA LEU A 98 -3.88 2.61 22.30
C LEU A 98 -3.19 1.94 23.50
N GLU A 99 -3.52 2.37 24.71
CA GLU A 99 -2.96 1.86 25.96
C GLU A 99 -3.65 0.55 26.41
N SER A 100 -4.86 0.29 25.92
CA SER A 100 -5.61 -0.97 26.10
C SER A 100 -5.18 -2.03 25.09
#